data_AF-A0A246E3Y0-F1
#
_entry.id   AF-A0A246E3Y0-F1
#
_cell.length_a   1.000
_cell.length_b   1.000
_cell.length_c   1.000
_cell.angle_alpha   90.00
_cell.angle_beta   90.00
_cell.angle_gamma   90.00
#
_symmetry.space_group_name_H-M   'P 1'
#
loop_
_entity.id
_entity.type
_entity.pdbx_description
1 polymer ?
#
loop_
_entity_poly.entity_id
_entity_poly.type
_entity_poly.pdbx_seq_one_letter_code
_entity_poly.pdbx_strand_id
1 'polypeptide(L)'
;MSDVARFLPLSHRSPDDVTTPDRRAQIAALLALAAPVFDAASSDRRRAFLDEAGLSRDIGGGAALGEVADEIAQGRRRSIRELTAVTRAYLGLPGDRPPLPFDIAGAVALAAGAKAPFARRAAIAGHTVRATDAGWTFGRGPEISASADDIVAFLTGVSDTPPRRTRIS
;
A
#
# COMPACT_ATOMS: atom_id res chain seq x y z
N MET A 1 -1.72 -46.49 -27.44
CA MET A 1 -0.69 -45.62 -26.85
C MET A 1 -1.30 -44.24 -26.70
N SER A 2 -1.79 -43.94 -25.49
CA SER A 2 -2.69 -42.83 -25.20
C SER A 2 -1.90 -41.60 -24.77
N ASP A 3 -2.08 -40.49 -25.48
CA ASP A 3 -1.53 -39.18 -25.13
C ASP A 3 -2.49 -38.49 -24.15
N VAL A 4 -2.36 -38.87 -22.87
CA VAL A 4 -3.24 -38.40 -21.77
C VAL A 4 -2.78 -37.04 -21.22
N ALA A 5 -1.72 -36.44 -21.78
CA ALA A 5 -1.17 -35.17 -21.30
C ALA A 5 -1.93 -33.92 -21.79
N ARG A 6 -2.90 -34.08 -22.71
CA ARG A 6 -3.62 -32.95 -23.34
C ARG A 6 -4.81 -32.39 -22.55
N PHE A 7 -5.18 -33.01 -21.43
CA PHE A 7 -6.32 -32.61 -20.59
C PHE A 7 -5.93 -32.06 -19.22
N LEU A 8 -4.71 -31.52 -19.08
CA LEU A 8 -4.36 -30.74 -17.90
C LEU A 8 -4.86 -29.29 -18.07
N PRO A 9 -5.71 -28.77 -17.16
CA PRO A 9 -6.30 -27.44 -17.23
C PRO A 9 -5.31 -26.33 -16.85
N LEU A 10 -4.11 -26.30 -17.45
CA LEU A 10 -3.09 -25.29 -17.17
C LEU A 10 -2.38 -24.69 -18.40
N SER A 11 -2.72 -25.09 -19.63
CA SER A 11 -1.95 -24.68 -20.82
C SER A 11 -2.47 -23.44 -21.59
N HIS A 12 -3.28 -22.57 -20.97
CA HIS A 12 -3.76 -21.34 -21.63
C HIS A 12 -3.72 -20.09 -20.73
N ARG A 13 -2.63 -19.85 -20.01
CA ARG A 13 -2.29 -18.45 -19.67
C ARG A 13 -1.33 -17.95 -20.72
N SER A 14 -1.84 -17.08 -21.61
CA SER A 14 -0.96 -16.26 -22.44
C SER A 14 -0.08 -15.43 -21.49
N PRO A 15 1.24 -15.33 -21.72
CA PRO A 15 2.13 -14.53 -20.86
C PRO A 15 1.72 -13.04 -20.76
N ASP A 16 0.83 -12.58 -21.64
CA ASP A 16 0.24 -11.23 -21.62
C ASP A 16 -0.89 -11.04 -20.57
N ASP A 17 -1.37 -12.10 -19.91
CA ASP A 17 -2.55 -12.04 -19.03
C ASP A 17 -2.21 -11.63 -17.58
N VAL A 18 -0.95 -11.32 -17.28
CA VAL A 18 -0.54 -10.76 -15.98
C VAL A 18 -0.57 -9.24 -16.06
N THR A 19 -1.77 -8.67 -16.30
CA THR A 19 -1.93 -7.22 -16.25
C THR A 19 -1.67 -6.76 -14.80
N THR A 20 -0.59 -6.01 -14.59
CA THR A 20 -0.34 -5.38 -13.27
C THR A 20 -1.55 -4.51 -12.93
N PRO A 21 -2.22 -4.71 -11.78
CA PRO A 21 -3.43 -3.96 -11.48
C PRO A 21 -3.17 -2.45 -11.47
N ASP A 22 -4.05 -1.69 -12.12
CA ASP A 22 -3.99 -0.23 -12.11
C ASP A 22 -4.37 0.31 -10.72
N ARG A 23 -3.56 1.23 -10.19
CA ARG A 23 -3.68 1.76 -8.83
C ARG A 23 -4.21 3.20 -8.76
N ARG A 24 -4.65 3.77 -9.89
CA ARG A 24 -5.19 5.16 -9.95
C ARG A 24 -6.26 5.43 -8.89
N ALA A 25 -7.30 4.60 -8.83
CA ALA A 25 -8.42 4.77 -7.89
C ALA A 25 -7.96 4.76 -6.42
N GLN A 26 -7.00 3.90 -6.08
CA GLN A 26 -6.49 3.77 -4.72
C GLN A 26 -5.60 4.96 -4.32
N ILE A 27 -4.78 5.45 -5.25
CA ILE A 27 -3.99 6.67 -5.00
C ILE A 27 -4.93 7.89 -4.86
N ALA A 28 -5.90 8.04 -5.74
CA ALA A 28 -6.89 9.12 -5.65
C ALA A 28 -7.67 9.07 -4.32
N ALA A 29 -8.08 7.88 -3.87
CA ALA A 29 -8.76 7.71 -2.59
C ALA A 29 -7.89 8.16 -1.40
N LEU A 30 -6.58 7.84 -1.38
CA LEU A 30 -5.69 8.32 -0.33
C LEU A 30 -5.48 9.84 -0.36
N LEU A 31 -5.40 10.44 -1.55
CA LEU A 31 -5.28 11.89 -1.70
C LEU A 31 -6.54 12.60 -1.19
N ALA A 32 -7.72 12.06 -1.50
CA ALA A 32 -8.99 12.55 -0.97
C ALA A 32 -9.09 12.41 0.55
N LEU A 33 -8.63 11.29 1.12
CA LEU A 33 -8.56 11.08 2.58
C LEU A 33 -7.57 12.04 3.26
N ALA A 34 -6.49 12.38 2.59
CA ALA A 34 -5.49 13.33 3.09
C ALA A 34 -5.97 14.78 3.00
N ALA A 35 -6.86 15.12 2.06
CA ALA A 35 -7.24 16.50 1.76
C ALA A 35 -7.63 17.34 2.98
N PRO A 36 -8.46 16.86 3.93
CA PRO A 36 -8.83 17.64 5.12
C PRO A 36 -7.64 18.06 6.00
N VAL A 37 -6.55 17.27 6.02
CA VAL A 37 -5.32 17.60 6.76
C VAL A 37 -4.61 18.83 6.16
N PHE A 38 -4.93 19.16 4.91
CA PHE A 38 -4.28 20.23 4.15
C PHE A 38 -5.19 21.41 3.79
N ASP A 39 -6.45 21.44 4.22
CA ASP A 39 -7.39 22.54 3.92
C ASP A 39 -6.85 23.91 4.37
N ALA A 40 -6.17 23.95 5.52
CA ALA A 40 -5.52 25.16 6.05
C ALA A 40 -3.99 25.17 5.84
N ALA A 41 -3.43 24.21 5.10
CA ALA A 41 -1.99 24.07 4.94
C ALA A 41 -1.43 25.01 3.86
N SER A 42 -0.21 25.51 4.10
CA SER A 42 0.54 26.26 3.09
C SER A 42 0.80 25.42 1.83
N SER A 43 0.94 26.09 0.69
CA SER A 43 1.31 25.44 -0.58
C SER A 43 2.64 24.66 -0.44
N ASP A 44 3.59 25.16 0.35
CA ASP A 44 4.86 24.48 0.59
C ASP A 44 4.68 23.15 1.32
N ARG A 45 3.78 23.09 2.31
CA ARG A 45 3.48 21.85 3.04
C ARG A 45 2.80 20.84 2.13
N ARG A 46 1.87 21.28 1.28
CA ARG A 46 1.23 20.43 0.26
C ARG A 46 2.26 19.91 -0.75
N ARG A 47 3.16 20.77 -1.23
CA ARG A 47 4.23 20.38 -2.15
C ARG A 47 5.17 19.36 -1.52
N ALA A 48 5.61 19.57 -0.28
CA ALA A 48 6.45 18.61 0.44
C ALA A 48 5.80 17.23 0.59
N PHE A 49 4.48 17.18 0.83
CA PHE A 49 3.73 15.92 0.85
C PHE A 49 3.69 15.25 -0.53
N LEU A 50 3.43 16.00 -1.60
CA LEU A 50 3.42 15.46 -2.97
C LEU A 50 4.81 15.00 -3.43
N ASP A 51 5.88 15.68 -2.99
CA ASP A 51 7.27 15.27 -3.20
C ASP A 51 7.56 13.93 -2.51
N GLU A 52 7.20 13.80 -1.23
CA GLU A 52 7.36 12.56 -0.46
C GLU A 52 6.53 11.41 -1.06
N ALA A 53 5.33 11.71 -1.57
CA ALA A 53 4.47 10.78 -2.28
C ALA A 53 5.00 10.41 -3.68
N GLY A 54 6.02 11.11 -4.19
CA GLY A 54 6.60 10.91 -5.52
C GLY A 54 5.72 11.39 -6.68
N LEU A 55 4.79 12.30 -6.42
CA LEU A 55 3.80 12.81 -7.39
C LEU A 55 4.14 14.19 -7.97
N SER A 56 5.11 14.90 -7.40
CA SER A 56 5.41 16.30 -7.76
C SER A 56 5.87 16.54 -9.21
N ARG A 57 6.35 15.51 -9.90
CA ARG A 57 6.73 15.62 -11.33
C ARG A 57 5.53 15.63 -12.27
N ASP A 58 4.41 15.08 -11.81
CA ASP A 58 3.22 14.92 -12.63
C ASP A 58 2.22 16.06 -12.37
N ILE A 59 2.36 16.81 -11.27
CA ILE A 59 1.30 17.67 -10.72
C ILE A 59 1.86 19.03 -10.30
N GLY A 60 1.17 20.12 -10.69
CA GLY A 60 1.53 21.48 -10.29
C GLY A 60 1.41 21.67 -8.78
N GLY A 61 2.49 22.09 -8.11
CA GLY A 61 2.60 22.16 -6.64
C GLY A 61 1.69 23.17 -5.91
N GLY A 62 0.75 23.81 -6.62
CA GLY A 62 -0.25 24.72 -6.05
C GLY A 62 -1.65 24.12 -5.89
N ALA A 63 -1.94 22.98 -6.54
CA ALA A 63 -3.26 22.37 -6.56
C ALA A 63 -3.72 21.91 -5.16
N ALA A 64 -5.04 21.91 -4.94
CA ALA A 64 -5.62 21.28 -3.76
C ALA A 64 -5.56 19.76 -3.89
N LEU A 65 -5.41 19.00 -2.80
CA LEU A 65 -5.26 17.53 -2.89
C LEU A 65 -6.47 16.83 -3.52
N GLY A 66 -7.67 17.42 -3.44
CA GLY A 66 -8.85 16.94 -4.17
C GLY A 66 -8.68 17.02 -5.69
N GLU A 67 -8.18 18.14 -6.21
CA GLU A 67 -7.91 18.33 -7.65
C GLU A 67 -6.84 17.34 -8.13
N VAL A 68 -5.80 17.14 -7.31
CA VAL A 68 -4.74 16.14 -7.53
C VAL A 68 -5.33 14.72 -7.59
N ALA A 69 -6.29 14.39 -6.71
CA ALA A 69 -6.97 13.11 -6.72
C ALA A 69 -7.74 12.86 -8.03
N ASP A 70 -8.48 13.87 -8.51
CA ASP A 70 -9.21 13.81 -9.77
C ASP A 70 -8.27 13.66 -10.98
N GLU A 71 -7.17 14.40 -11.00
CA GLU A 71 -6.14 14.27 -12.04
C GLU A 71 -5.53 12.86 -12.07
N ILE A 72 -5.22 12.28 -10.91
CA ILE A 72 -4.72 10.91 -10.82
C ILE A 72 -5.76 9.90 -11.31
N ALA A 73 -7.05 10.08 -10.97
CA ALA A 73 -8.12 9.18 -11.37
C ALA A 73 -8.29 9.14 -12.91
N GLN A 74 -8.11 10.27 -13.58
CA GLN A 74 -8.28 10.42 -15.03
C GLN A 74 -6.99 10.20 -15.83
N GLY A 75 -5.83 10.31 -15.18
CA GLY A 75 -4.52 10.29 -15.82
C GLY A 75 -4.00 8.91 -16.20
N ARG A 76 -2.67 8.78 -16.33
CA ARG A 76 -2.00 7.52 -16.69
C ARG A 76 -2.17 6.43 -15.62
N ARG A 77 -2.09 5.17 -16.04
CA ARG A 77 -2.04 4.01 -15.13
C ARG A 77 -0.96 4.16 -14.07
N ARG A 78 -1.25 3.68 -12.86
CA ARG A 78 -0.35 3.76 -11.70
C ARG A 78 0.04 2.39 -11.19
N SER A 79 1.28 2.28 -10.74
CA SER A 79 1.89 1.04 -10.26
C SER A 79 1.72 0.85 -8.75
N ILE A 80 1.92 -0.39 -8.27
CA ILE A 80 1.98 -0.69 -6.83
C ILE A 80 3.12 0.04 -6.12
N ARG A 81 4.20 0.38 -6.84
CA ARG A 81 5.32 1.16 -6.30
C ARG A 81 4.87 2.59 -5.98
N GLU A 82 4.13 3.22 -6.88
CA GLU A 82 3.57 4.56 -6.66
C GLU A 82 2.55 4.53 -5.53
N LEU A 83 1.66 3.54 -5.48
CA LEU A 83 0.73 3.39 -4.36
C LEU A 83 1.47 3.25 -3.03
N THR A 84 2.54 2.44 -2.97
CA THR A 84 3.36 2.27 -1.76
C THR A 84 4.00 3.59 -1.31
N ALA A 85 4.48 4.42 -2.24
CA ALA A 85 5.07 5.72 -1.91
C ALA A 85 4.02 6.70 -1.35
N VAL A 86 2.84 6.77 -1.98
CA VAL A 86 1.73 7.61 -1.51
C VAL A 86 1.24 7.15 -0.14
N THR A 87 1.08 5.84 0.07
CA THR A 87 0.72 5.26 1.38
C THR A 87 1.75 5.59 2.45
N ARG A 88 3.05 5.52 2.14
CA ARG A 88 4.13 5.92 3.06
C ARG A 88 3.99 7.40 3.47
N ALA A 89 3.78 8.29 2.51
CA ALA A 89 3.58 9.71 2.76
C ALA A 89 2.33 9.96 3.63
N TYR A 90 1.22 9.26 3.33
CA TYR A 90 -0.02 9.33 4.11
C TYR A 90 0.17 8.88 5.56
N LEU A 91 0.87 7.77 5.79
CA LEU A 91 1.18 7.27 7.11
C LEU A 91 2.07 8.22 7.94
N GLY A 92 2.81 9.11 7.28
CA GLY A 92 3.61 10.17 7.92
C GLY A 92 2.83 11.43 8.31
N LEU A 93 1.53 11.51 7.97
CA LEU A 93 0.65 12.59 8.45
C LEU A 93 0.36 12.42 9.95
N PRO A 94 -0.10 13.48 10.64
CA PRO A 94 -0.48 13.41 12.05
C PRO A 94 -1.52 12.31 12.35
N GLY A 95 -1.53 11.83 13.59
CA GLY A 95 -2.28 10.63 14.00
C GLY A 95 -3.80 10.75 14.07
N ASP A 96 -4.36 11.93 13.77
CA ASP A 96 -5.80 12.17 13.63
C ASP A 96 -6.33 11.86 12.22
N ARG A 97 -5.45 11.49 11.28
CA ARG A 97 -5.86 11.02 9.95
C ARG A 97 -6.76 9.77 10.04
N PRO A 98 -7.67 9.56 9.09
CA PRO A 98 -8.39 8.29 8.96
C PRO A 98 -7.44 7.08 8.79
N PRO A 99 -7.84 5.88 9.23
CA PRO A 99 -7.07 4.65 8.99
C PRO A 99 -7.00 4.32 7.50
N LEU A 100 -6.00 3.54 7.09
CA LEU A 100 -5.89 3.10 5.69
C LEU A 100 -7.11 2.25 5.27
N PRO A 101 -7.67 2.49 4.07
CA PRO A 101 -8.66 1.58 3.50
C PRO A 101 -8.12 0.15 3.37
N PHE A 102 -8.98 -0.84 3.63
CA PHE A 102 -8.66 -2.26 3.66
C PHE A 102 -7.86 -2.76 2.44
N ASP A 103 -8.35 -2.44 1.24
CA ASP A 103 -7.81 -2.91 -0.03
C ASP A 103 -6.43 -2.28 -0.33
N ILE A 104 -6.23 -1.04 0.13
CA ILE A 104 -4.97 -0.32 0.03
C ILE A 104 -3.96 -0.91 1.01
N ALA A 105 -4.33 -1.04 2.28
CA ALA A 105 -3.45 -1.57 3.31
C ALA A 105 -2.97 -2.99 2.99
N GLY A 106 -3.88 -3.89 2.60
CA GLY A 106 -3.52 -5.26 2.23
C GLY A 106 -2.61 -5.34 1.00
N ALA A 107 -2.91 -4.57 -0.05
CA ALA A 107 -2.10 -4.54 -1.27
C ALA A 107 -0.69 -4.01 -1.01
N VAL A 108 -0.57 -2.92 -0.24
CA VAL A 108 0.72 -2.33 0.10
C VAL A 108 1.49 -3.21 1.07
N ALA A 109 0.85 -3.80 2.08
CA ALA A 109 1.49 -4.72 3.01
C ALA A 109 2.11 -5.92 2.29
N LEU A 110 1.38 -6.53 1.36
CA LEU A 110 1.89 -7.65 0.56
C LEU A 110 3.09 -7.24 -0.30
N ALA A 111 3.00 -6.10 -0.99
CA ALA A 111 4.05 -5.61 -1.86
C ALA A 111 5.31 -5.18 -1.09
N ALA A 112 5.14 -4.47 0.02
CA ALA A 112 6.21 -4.00 0.89
C ALA A 112 6.87 -5.18 1.64
N GLY A 113 6.09 -6.17 2.09
CA GLY A 113 6.63 -7.37 2.74
C GLY A 113 7.66 -8.13 1.91
N ALA A 114 7.49 -8.17 0.58
CA ALA A 114 8.46 -8.77 -0.33
C ALA A 114 9.72 -7.89 -0.56
N LYS A 115 9.55 -6.57 -0.55
CA LYS A 115 10.56 -5.60 -0.99
C LYS A 115 11.27 -4.85 0.15
N ALA A 116 10.81 -4.99 1.38
CA ALA A 116 11.38 -4.31 2.53
C ALA A 116 12.86 -4.68 2.76
N PRO A 117 13.65 -3.81 3.43
CA PRO A 117 14.99 -4.13 3.89
C PRO A 117 15.05 -5.44 4.69
N PHE A 118 16.22 -6.10 4.66
CA PHE A 118 16.41 -7.44 5.25
C PHE A 118 15.92 -7.54 6.69
N ALA A 119 16.28 -6.59 7.57
CA ALA A 119 15.87 -6.61 8.97
C ALA A 119 14.34 -6.64 9.16
N ARG A 120 13.60 -5.89 8.34
CA ARG A 120 12.13 -5.85 8.38
C ARG A 120 11.52 -7.14 7.86
N ARG A 121 12.08 -7.71 6.78
CA ARG A 121 11.66 -9.03 6.29
C ARG A 121 11.93 -10.13 7.28
N ALA A 122 13.08 -10.09 7.97
CA ALA A 122 13.43 -11.06 9.00
C ALA A 122 12.44 -11.02 10.17
N ALA A 123 11.94 -9.84 10.55
CA ALA A 123 10.96 -9.70 11.62
C ALA A 123 9.61 -10.38 11.33
N ILE A 124 9.23 -10.52 10.05
CA ILE A 124 7.98 -11.19 9.63
C ILE A 124 8.20 -12.58 9.03
N ALA A 125 9.46 -12.98 8.81
CA ALA A 125 9.78 -14.25 8.17
C ALA A 125 9.29 -15.42 9.03
N GLY A 126 8.69 -16.43 8.39
CA GLY A 126 8.17 -17.62 9.07
C GLY A 126 6.95 -17.35 9.96
N HIS A 127 6.28 -16.20 9.81
CA HIS A 127 5.06 -15.87 10.53
C HIS A 127 3.89 -15.63 9.58
N THR A 128 2.68 -15.81 10.11
CA THR A 128 1.46 -15.28 9.50
C THR A 128 1.25 -13.88 10.07
N VAL A 129 1.30 -12.86 9.22
CA VAL A 129 1.01 -11.47 9.59
C VAL A 129 -0.48 -11.25 9.45
N ARG A 130 -1.14 -10.77 10.51
CA ARG A 130 -2.57 -10.49 10.54
C ARG A 130 -2.86 -9.05 10.94
N ALA A 131 -3.67 -8.35 10.13
CA ALA A 131 -4.25 -7.08 10.54
C ALA A 131 -5.45 -7.33 11.47
N THR A 132 -5.44 -6.71 12.65
CA THR A 132 -6.50 -6.90 13.66
C THR A 132 -7.81 -6.19 13.32
N ASP A 133 -7.73 -5.17 12.49
CA ASP A 133 -8.79 -4.22 12.14
C ASP A 133 -9.23 -4.28 10.67
N ALA A 134 -8.46 -4.96 9.82
CA ALA A 134 -8.71 -5.03 8.39
C ALA A 134 -9.02 -6.45 7.88
N GLY A 135 -8.86 -7.50 8.68
CA GLY A 135 -9.32 -8.85 8.29
C GLY A 135 -8.51 -9.55 7.19
N TRP A 136 -7.42 -8.95 6.70
CA TRP A 136 -6.45 -9.61 5.83
C TRP A 136 -5.33 -10.27 6.62
N THR A 137 -4.76 -11.32 6.05
CA THR A 137 -3.56 -12.01 6.54
C THR A 137 -2.64 -12.37 5.37
N PHE A 138 -1.34 -12.51 5.62
CA PHE A 138 -0.41 -13.08 4.66
C PHE A 138 0.77 -13.76 5.34
N GLY A 139 1.51 -14.59 4.60
CA GLY A 139 2.62 -15.38 5.14
C GLY A 139 2.17 -16.76 5.64
N ARG A 140 3.02 -17.42 6.41
CA ARG A 140 2.80 -18.77 6.94
C ARG A 140 3.54 -18.93 8.26
N GLY A 141 2.98 -19.69 9.18
CA GLY A 141 3.55 -19.97 10.51
C GLY A 141 2.75 -19.30 11.64
N PRO A 142 3.33 -19.18 12.85
CA PRO A 142 2.66 -18.57 13.99
C PRO A 142 2.18 -17.15 13.71
N GLU A 143 1.03 -16.77 14.27
CA GLU A 143 0.46 -15.43 14.08
C GLU A 143 1.28 -14.35 14.79
N ILE A 144 1.56 -13.28 14.06
CA ILE A 144 1.89 -11.96 14.60
C ILE A 144 0.88 -10.95 14.07
N SER A 145 0.48 -10.02 14.92
CA SER A 145 -0.60 -9.09 14.62
C SER A 145 -0.28 -7.68 15.09
N ALA A 146 -0.90 -6.72 14.42
CA ALA A 146 -1.00 -5.30 14.77
C ALA A 146 -2.13 -4.68 13.93
N SER A 147 -2.39 -3.38 14.07
CA SER A 147 -3.30 -2.67 13.17
C SER A 147 -2.76 -2.69 11.73
N ALA A 148 -3.64 -2.54 10.75
CA ALA A 148 -3.24 -2.46 9.34
C ALA A 148 -2.25 -1.31 9.10
N ASP A 149 -2.49 -0.16 9.72
CA ASP A 149 -1.62 1.01 9.66
C ASP A 149 -0.23 0.71 10.24
N ASP A 150 -0.15 0.09 11.42
CA ASP A 150 1.13 -0.23 12.06
C ASP A 150 1.94 -1.24 11.24
N ILE A 151 1.27 -2.25 10.67
CA ILE A 151 1.94 -3.24 9.81
C ILE A 151 2.49 -2.54 8.57
N VAL A 152 1.69 -1.72 7.89
CA VAL A 152 2.15 -1.02 6.68
C VAL A 152 3.25 0.00 7.02
N ALA A 153 3.12 0.73 8.13
CA ALA A 153 4.13 1.68 8.60
C ALA A 153 5.47 0.97 8.89
N PHE A 154 5.42 -0.21 9.53
CA PHE A 154 6.61 -1.03 9.72
C PHE A 154 7.21 -1.49 8.40
N LEU A 155 6.42 -2.03 7.48
CA LEU A 155 6.95 -2.60 6.22
C LEU A 155 7.48 -1.53 5.27
N THR A 156 6.92 -0.32 5.31
CA THR A 156 7.35 0.84 4.49
C THR A 156 8.41 1.70 5.18
N GLY A 157 8.75 1.41 6.43
CA GLY A 157 9.78 2.10 7.20
C GLY A 157 9.39 3.48 7.72
N VAL A 158 8.10 3.74 7.89
CA VAL A 158 7.58 4.89 8.65
C VAL A 158 7.72 4.64 10.16
N SER A 159 7.61 3.37 10.59
CA SER A 159 7.74 2.94 11.98
C SER A 159 8.78 1.83 12.10
N ASP A 160 9.46 1.75 13.24
CA ASP A 160 10.37 0.66 13.60
C ASP A 160 9.72 -0.41 14.49
N THR A 161 8.45 -0.26 14.82
CA THR A 161 7.71 -1.21 15.67
C THR A 161 7.18 -2.37 14.85
N PRO A 162 7.68 -3.60 15.01
CA PRO A 162 7.18 -4.76 14.27
C PRO A 162 5.84 -5.25 14.85
N PRO A 163 4.99 -5.93 14.04
CA PRO A 163 3.86 -6.69 14.57
C PRO A 163 4.35 -7.78 15.54
N ARG A 164 3.55 -8.09 16.55
CA ARG A 164 3.96 -8.96 17.67
C ARG A 164 3.03 -10.15 17.79
N ARG A 165 3.50 -11.22 18.44
CA ARG A 165 2.64 -12.35 18.76
C ARG A 165 1.51 -11.87 19.67
N THR A 166 0.28 -12.21 19.31
CA THR A 166 -0.86 -12.09 20.21
C THR A 166 -0.56 -12.96 21.44
N ARG A 167 -0.44 -12.36 22.63
CA ARG A 167 -0.39 -13.15 23.87
C ARG A 167 -1.78 -13.78 24.04
N ILE A 168 -1.84 -15.10 23.98
CA ILE A 168 -3.02 -15.84 24.40
C ILE A 168 -3.01 -15.73 25.93
N SER A 169 -3.94 -14.94 26.49
CA SER A 169 -4.25 -14.95 27.91
C SER A 169 -5.12 -16.16 28.25
#